data_AF-A0A9D6VXW4-F1
#
_entry.id   AF-A0A9D6VXW4-F1
#
_cell.length_a   1.000
_cell.length_b   1.000
_cell.length_c   1.000
_cell.angle_alpha   90.00
_cell.angle_beta   90.00
_cell.angle_gamma   90.00
#
_symmetry.space_group_name_H-M   'P 1'
#
loop_
_entity.id
_entity.type
_entity.pdbx_description
1 polymer ?
#
loop_
_entity_poly.entity_id
_entity_poly.type
_entity_poly.pdbx_seq_one_letter_code
_entity_poly.pdbx_strand_id
1 'polypeptide(L)'
;MSLGHVMTDIAGTALSADDRRRLCHPHVGGVILFSRNYESPAQIAALVAEIHTLREPRLLIAVDQEGGRVQRFRDGFTRLPPLGELGL
;
A
#
# COMPACT_ATOMS: atom_id res chain seq x y z
N MET A 1 -20.73 8.89 -0.84
CA MET A 1 -20.74 7.51 -1.37
C MET A 1 -19.84 6.67 -0.47
N SER A 2 -20.19 5.41 -0.19
CA SER A 2 -19.34 4.49 0.59
C SER A 2 -18.21 3.93 -0.28
N LEU A 3 -17.16 3.40 0.36
CA LEU A 3 -16.10 2.67 -0.34
C LEU A 3 -16.64 1.36 -0.94
N GLY A 4 -15.99 0.89 -2.00
CA GLY A 4 -16.22 -0.44 -2.55
C GLY A 4 -15.72 -1.54 -1.59
N HIS A 5 -16.04 -2.80 -1.91
CA HIS A 5 -15.70 -3.96 -1.07
C HIS A 5 -14.49 -4.76 -1.58
N VAL A 6 -13.87 -4.31 -2.68
CA VAL A 6 -12.69 -4.97 -3.25
C VAL A 6 -11.42 -4.26 -2.80
N MET A 7 -10.48 -5.04 -2.28
CA MET A 7 -9.08 -4.66 -2.11
C MET A 7 -8.26 -5.25 -3.26
N THR A 8 -7.47 -4.42 -3.93
CA THR A 8 -6.60 -4.81 -5.05
C THR A 8 -5.15 -4.43 -4.75
N ASP A 9 -4.21 -4.83 -5.59
CA ASP A 9 -2.84 -4.33 -5.57
C ASP A 9 -2.50 -3.54 -6.86
N ILE A 10 -1.25 -3.13 -6.97
CA ILE A 10 -0.64 -2.50 -8.16
C ILE A 10 0.69 -3.20 -8.49
N ALA A 11 1.14 -3.03 -9.74
CA ALA A 11 2.24 -3.83 -10.27
C ALA A 11 3.63 -3.42 -9.76
N GLY A 12 3.89 -2.11 -9.58
CA GLY A 12 5.23 -1.60 -9.28
C GLY A 12 5.24 -0.38 -8.35
N THR A 13 6.31 0.41 -8.44
CA THR A 13 6.58 1.59 -7.57
C THR A 13 5.87 2.87 -8.06
N ALA A 14 5.16 2.81 -9.17
CA ALA A 14 4.37 3.92 -9.70
C ALA A 14 3.08 3.38 -10.32
N LEU A 15 2.04 4.22 -10.36
CA LEU A 15 0.80 3.85 -11.02
C LEU A 15 0.98 3.81 -12.54
N SER A 16 0.53 2.73 -13.16
CA SER A 16 0.30 2.68 -14.60
C SER A 16 -1.05 3.31 -14.96
N ALA A 17 -1.31 3.50 -16.26
CA ALA A 17 -2.62 3.94 -16.72
C ALA A 17 -3.73 2.95 -16.32
N ASP A 18 -3.42 1.65 -16.36
CA ASP A 18 -4.36 0.60 -15.95
C ASP A 18 -4.61 0.58 -14.45
N ASP A 19 -3.61 0.86 -13.62
CA ASP A 19 -3.79 1.00 -12.17
C ASP A 19 -4.75 2.15 -11.88
N ARG A 20 -4.52 3.33 -12.48
CA ARG A 20 -5.40 4.51 -12.30
C ARG A 20 -6.84 4.19 -12.70
N ARG A 21 -7.04 3.56 -13.86
CA ARG A 21 -8.38 3.14 -14.33
C ARG A 21 -9.05 2.18 -13.35
N ARG A 22 -8.31 1.18 -12.85
CA ARG A 22 -8.83 0.15 -11.94
C ARG A 22 -9.16 0.72 -10.57
N LEU A 23 -8.28 1.54 -10.00
CA LEU A 23 -8.47 2.18 -8.70
C LEU A 23 -9.66 3.16 -8.70
N CYS A 24 -9.99 3.74 -9.86
CA CYS A 24 -11.21 4.54 -10.03
C CYS A 24 -12.51 3.74 -10.11
N HIS A 25 -12.45 2.40 -10.19
CA HIS A 25 -13.64 1.57 -10.31
C HIS A 25 -14.48 1.58 -9.01
N PRO A 26 -15.81 1.74 -9.06
CA PRO A 26 -16.65 1.93 -7.87
C PRO A 26 -16.59 0.78 -6.86
N HIS A 27 -16.33 -0.45 -7.29
CA HIS A 27 -16.18 -1.61 -6.39
C HIS A 27 -14.82 -1.69 -5.69
N VAL A 28 -13.81 -0.94 -6.14
CA VAL A 28 -12.52 -0.85 -5.42
C VAL A 28 -12.69 0.11 -4.26
N GLY A 29 -12.42 -0.39 -3.06
CA GLY A 29 -12.43 0.38 -1.81
C GLY A 29 -11.06 0.51 -1.16
N GLY A 30 -10.08 -0.29 -1.59
CA GLY A 30 -8.73 -0.19 -1.06
C GLY A 30 -7.66 -0.79 -1.96
N VAL A 31 -6.42 -0.47 -1.61
CA VAL A 31 -5.21 -1.00 -2.22
C VAL A 31 -4.26 -1.52 -1.14
N ILE A 32 -3.71 -2.71 -1.33
CA ILE A 32 -2.65 -3.27 -0.49
C ILE A 32 -1.31 -3.15 -1.21
N LEU A 33 -0.30 -2.68 -0.48
CA LEU A 33 1.06 -2.49 -0.97
C LEU A 33 1.96 -3.65 -0.52
N PHE A 34 2.85 -4.06 -1.41
CA PHE A 34 3.85 -5.11 -1.21
C PHE A 34 5.27 -4.55 -1.36
N SER A 35 6.29 -5.38 -1.10
CA SER A 35 7.69 -4.99 -1.26
C SER A 35 8.03 -4.54 -2.69
N ARG A 36 7.36 -5.06 -3.72
CA ARG A 36 7.54 -4.62 -5.13
C ARG A 36 7.03 -3.20 -5.41
N ASN A 37 6.27 -2.62 -4.49
CA ASN A 37 5.75 -1.25 -4.61
C ASN A 37 6.61 -0.22 -3.88
N TYR A 38 7.73 -0.67 -3.30
CA TYR A 38 8.58 0.12 -2.43
C TYR A 38 10.01 0.22 -2.96
N GLU A 39 10.52 1.45 -3.02
CA GLU A 39 11.91 1.75 -3.31
C GLU A 39 12.54 2.63 -2.22
N SER A 40 11.82 3.63 -1.72
CA SER A 40 12.31 4.55 -0.67
C SER A 40 11.15 5.23 0.08
N PRO A 41 11.39 5.84 1.26
CA PRO A 41 10.35 6.57 2.00
C PRO A 41 9.74 7.74 1.20
N ALA A 42 10.56 8.43 0.40
CA ALA A 42 10.09 9.52 -0.45
C ALA A 42 9.19 9.00 -1.59
N GLN A 43 9.61 7.91 -2.26
CA GLN A 43 8.84 7.31 -3.35
C GLN A 43 7.47 6.79 -2.85
N ILE A 44 7.43 6.06 -1.73
CA ILE A 44 6.17 5.51 -1.21
C ILE A 44 5.20 6.60 -0.76
N ALA A 45 5.71 7.69 -0.19
CA ALA A 45 4.89 8.85 0.19
C ALA A 45 4.26 9.52 -1.04
N ALA A 46 5.03 9.67 -2.13
CA ALA A 46 4.53 10.21 -3.38
C ALA A 46 3.46 9.30 -4.01
N LEU A 47 3.69 7.98 -4.01
CA LEU A 47 2.73 7.01 -4.52
C LEU A 47 1.41 7.02 -3.74
N VAL A 48 1.47 7.06 -2.40
CA VAL A 48 0.30 7.17 -1.53
C VAL A 48 -0.47 8.47 -1.79
N ALA A 49 0.25 9.59 -1.92
CA ALA A 49 -0.37 10.87 -2.24
C ALA A 49 -1.08 10.83 -3.60
N GLU A 50 -0.46 10.22 -4.61
CA GLU A 50 -1.07 10.03 -5.94
C GLU A 50 -2.33 9.16 -5.88
N ILE A 51 -2.29 8.03 -5.16
CA ILE A 51 -3.47 7.15 -5.03
C ILE A 51 -4.65 7.90 -4.38
N HIS A 52 -4.38 8.73 -3.38
CA HIS A 52 -5.41 9.53 -2.71
C HIS A 52 -5.98 10.66 -3.57
N THR A 53 -5.34 11.07 -4.66
CA THR A 53 -5.87 12.12 -5.56
C THR A 53 -6.78 11.58 -6.66
N LEU A 54 -6.81 10.25 -6.87
CA LEU A 54 -7.55 9.63 -7.98
C LEU A 54 -9.07 9.81 -7.88
N ARG A 55 -9.63 9.80 -6.67
CA ARG A 55 -11.08 9.86 -6.44
C ARG A 55 -11.44 10.15 -4.99
N GLU A 56 -12.71 10.49 -4.77
CA GLU A 56 -13.36 10.55 -3.47
C GLU A 56 -14.52 9.53 -3.36
N PRO A 57 -14.77 8.89 -2.21
CA PRO A 57 -13.91 8.90 -1.02
C PRO A 57 -12.55 8.24 -1.27
N ARG A 58 -11.52 8.73 -0.58
CA ARG A 58 -10.15 8.18 -0.64
C ARG A 58 -10.12 6.68 -0.35
N LEU A 59 -9.37 5.94 -1.16
CA LEU A 59 -9.16 4.50 -0.98
C LEU A 59 -8.45 4.21 0.34
N LEU A 60 -8.82 3.11 0.99
CA LEU A 60 -8.02 2.57 2.09
C LEU A 60 -6.70 2.02 1.55
N ILE A 61 -5.58 2.41 2.15
CA ILE A 61 -4.25 1.92 1.76
C ILE A 61 -3.69 1.08 2.90
N ALA A 62 -3.28 -0.16 2.61
CA ALA A 62 -2.79 -1.13 3.58
C ALA A 62 -1.41 -1.68 3.20
N VAL A 63 -0.67 -2.20 4.18
CA VAL A 63 0.60 -2.92 4.01
C VAL A 63 0.84 -3.85 5.20
N ASP A 64 1.42 -5.03 4.96
CA ASP A 64 1.85 -5.94 6.04
C ASP A 64 3.19 -5.47 6.64
N GLN A 65 3.14 -4.75 7.75
CA GLN A 65 4.30 -4.19 8.42
C GLN A 65 4.36 -4.65 9.89
N GLU A 66 4.46 -5.96 10.10
CA GLU A 66 4.45 -6.59 11.43
C GLU A 66 5.83 -6.65 12.07
N GLY A 67 6.84 -7.08 11.28
CA GLY A 67 8.21 -7.29 11.73
C GLY A 67 8.78 -8.65 11.37
N GLY A 68 10.11 -8.78 11.51
CA GLY A 68 10.86 -9.96 11.08
C GLY A 68 10.62 -10.30 9.60
N ARG A 69 10.06 -11.48 9.34
CA ARG A 69 9.79 -11.96 7.97
C ARG A 69 8.62 -11.25 7.29
N VAL A 70 7.70 -10.66 8.04
CA VAL A 70 6.52 -9.95 7.53
C VAL A 70 6.71 -8.44 7.70
N GLN A 71 7.69 -7.92 6.97
CA GLN A 71 7.95 -6.49 6.91
C GLN A 71 8.23 -6.12 5.45
N ARG A 72 7.27 -5.46 4.79
CA ARG A 72 7.39 -5.13 3.36
C ARG A 72 8.39 -4.01 3.11
N PHE A 73 8.34 -2.95 3.91
CA PHE A 73 9.21 -1.78 3.77
C PHE A 73 10.35 -1.87 4.76
N ARG A 74 11.56 -1.99 4.24
CA ARG A 74 12.75 -2.28 5.03
C ARG A 74 13.68 -1.09 5.03
N ASP A 75 14.33 -0.81 3.90
CA ASP A 75 15.35 0.24 3.86
C ASP A 75 14.73 1.60 4.11
N GLY A 76 15.37 2.45 4.92
CA GLY A 76 14.76 3.72 5.37
C GLY A 76 13.63 3.58 6.41
N PHE A 77 13.29 2.37 6.85
CA PHE A 77 12.37 2.10 7.95
C PHE A 77 13.08 1.35 9.09
N THR A 78 12.56 1.47 10.31
CA THR A 78 13.00 0.66 11.44
C THR A 78 12.82 -0.82 11.13
N ARG A 79 13.86 -1.63 11.38
CA ARG A 79 13.77 -3.09 11.34
C ARG A 79 13.02 -3.54 12.61
N LEU A 80 11.77 -3.95 12.44
CA LEU A 80 10.95 -4.43 13.55
C LEU A 80 11.34 -5.90 13.86
N PRO A 81 11.50 -6.29 15.13
CA PRO A 81 11.76 -7.67 15.48
C PRO A 81 10.55 -8.55 15.13
N PRO A 82 10.73 -9.86 14.88
CA PRO A 82 9.61 -10.79 14.80
C PRO A 82 8.85 -10.81 16.14
N LEU A 83 7.54 -11.00 16.09
CA LEU A 83 6.66 -10.97 17.27
C LEU A 83 7.10 -11.97 18.37
N GLY A 84 7.63 -13.13 17.97
CA GLY A 84 8.15 -14.14 18.91
C GLY A 84 9.34 -13.68 19.76
N GLU A 85 10.12 -12.68 19.33
CA GLU A 85 11.17 -12.09 20.18
C GLU A 85 10.60 -11.20 21.29
N LEU A 86 9.33 -10.77 21.16
CA LEU A 86 8.62 -9.98 22.17
C LEU A 86 7.85 -10.86 23.18
N GLY A 87 7.96 -12.19 23.06
CA GLY A 87 7.29 -13.15 23.96
C GLY A 87 5.82 -13.40 23.66
N LEU A 88 5.37 -13.09 22.44
CA LEU A 88 4.02 -13.35 21.93
C LEU A 88 4.01 -14.48 20.89
#